data_AF-A0AAD4C804-F1
#
_entry.id   AF-A0AAD4C804-F1
#
_cell.length_a   1.000
_cell.length_b   1.000
_cell.length_c   1.000
_cell.angle_alpha   90.00
_cell.angle_beta   90.00
_cell.angle_gamma   90.00
#
_symmetry.space_group_name_H-M   'P 1'
#
loop_
_entity.id
_entity.type
_entity.pdbx_description
1 polymer ?
#
loop_
_entity_poly.entity_id
_entity_poly.type
_entity_poly.pdbx_seq_one_letter_code
_entity_poly.pdbx_strand_id
1 'polypeptide(L)'
;LQKTNPTIDWAHQTISIPESSNESSELYQTCLVVSHFIPLGSPIITKLTNATELAMAAEKAKPIVSLPPEYKDYSSVFSKETADHLPPSCPYDHEINLDHSFTGHNAL
;
A
#
# COMPACT_ATOMS: atom_id res chain seq x y z
N LEU A 1 -16.32 9.33 21.16
CA LEU A 1 -15.23 8.34 21.21
C LEU A 1 -15.74 7.15 22.02
N GLN A 2 -15.95 6.01 21.37
CA GLN A 2 -16.46 4.82 22.05
C GLN A 2 -15.36 4.21 22.94
N LYS A 3 -15.77 3.66 24.10
CA LYS A 3 -14.91 3.49 25.28
C LYS A 3 -14.60 2.02 25.59
N THR A 4 -14.75 1.12 24.63
CA THR A 4 -14.53 -0.32 24.78
C THR A 4 -13.65 -0.86 23.68
N ASN A 5 -12.60 -1.56 24.09
CA ASN A 5 -11.66 -2.21 23.18
C ASN A 5 -12.31 -3.45 22.55
N PRO A 6 -12.08 -3.73 21.27
CA PRO A 6 -12.53 -4.96 20.64
C PRO A 6 -11.77 -6.17 21.19
N THR A 7 -12.40 -7.35 21.12
CA THR A 7 -11.79 -8.62 21.51
C THR A 7 -11.28 -9.35 20.27
N ILE A 8 -10.02 -9.79 20.31
CA ILE A 8 -9.39 -10.56 19.21
C ILE A 8 -9.27 -12.02 19.64
N ASP A 9 -9.88 -12.92 18.88
CA ASP A 9 -9.66 -14.37 18.96
C ASP A 9 -8.63 -14.77 17.91
N TRP A 10 -7.40 -15.02 18.35
CA TRP A 10 -6.29 -15.41 17.48
C TRP A 10 -6.43 -16.82 16.91
N ALA A 11 -7.08 -17.75 17.64
CA ALA A 11 -7.20 -19.14 17.22
C ALA A 11 -8.17 -19.27 16.04
N HIS A 12 -9.25 -18.50 16.05
CA HIS A 12 -10.25 -18.47 15.00
C HIS A 12 -10.10 -17.26 14.06
N GLN A 13 -9.01 -16.50 14.19
CA GLN A 13 -8.71 -15.28 13.41
C GLN A 13 -9.90 -14.30 13.32
N THR A 14 -10.63 -14.14 14.41
CA THR A 14 -11.87 -13.35 14.43
C THR A 14 -11.74 -12.17 15.39
N ILE A 15 -12.38 -11.05 15.06
CA ILE A 15 -12.47 -9.87 15.92
C ILE A 15 -13.94 -9.57 16.25
N SER A 16 -14.24 -9.35 17.53
CA SER A 16 -15.59 -9.05 18.03
C SER A 16 -15.64 -7.64 18.60
N ILE A 17 -16.51 -6.81 18.05
CA ILE A 17 -16.72 -5.43 18.49
C ILE A 17 -18.00 -5.39 19.32
N PRO A 18 -17.95 -5.04 20.63
CA PRO A 18 -19.14 -4.97 21.46
C PRO A 18 -20.06 -3.84 20.97
N GLU A 19 -21.35 -4.14 20.78
CA GLU A 19 -22.35 -3.14 20.41
C GLU A 19 -22.45 -2.05 21.48
N SER A 20 -22.29 -0.80 21.08
CA SER A 20 -22.49 0.32 21.98
C SER A 20 -23.98 0.55 22.18
N SER A 21 -24.45 0.47 23.42
CA SER A 21 -25.68 1.14 23.82
C SER A 21 -25.43 2.65 23.69
N ASN A 22 -25.94 3.28 22.62
CA ASN A 22 -26.42 4.67 22.54
C ASN A 22 -26.66 5.04 21.06
N GLU A 23 -27.93 5.04 20.66
CA GLU A 23 -28.55 5.90 19.63
C GLU A 23 -27.70 6.22 18.38
N SER A 24 -27.43 5.22 17.56
CA SER A 24 -27.09 5.45 16.14
C SER A 24 -27.59 4.28 15.30
N SER A 25 -28.91 4.11 15.28
CA SER A 25 -29.58 3.03 14.55
C SER A 25 -29.46 3.15 13.02
N GLU A 26 -28.87 4.23 12.49
CA GLU A 26 -28.74 4.45 11.04
C GLU A 26 -27.37 4.07 10.45
N LEU A 27 -26.40 3.60 11.25
CA LEU A 27 -25.03 3.37 10.76
C LEU A 27 -24.48 1.94 10.92
N TYR A 28 -25.26 1.00 11.44
CA TYR A 28 -24.78 -0.38 11.68
C TYR A 28 -25.19 -1.41 10.62
N GLN A 29 -25.90 -1.02 9.56
CA GLN A 29 -26.28 -1.95 8.50
C GLN A 29 -25.18 -2.18 7.43
N THR A 30 -24.01 -1.57 7.55
CA THR A 30 -22.99 -1.57 6.46
C THR A 30 -21.70 -2.34 6.77
N CYS A 31 -21.51 -2.89 7.97
CA CYS A 31 -20.21 -3.48 8.34
C CYS A 31 -20.13 -5.01 8.32
N LEU A 32 -21.09 -5.74 7.74
CA LEU A 32 -21.12 -7.22 7.81
C LEU A 32 -21.03 -7.98 6.49
N VAL A 33 -20.57 -7.37 5.39
CA VAL A 33 -20.44 -8.10 4.12
C VAL A 33 -19.08 -7.89 3.45
N VAL A 34 -18.02 -8.38 4.09
CA VAL A 34 -16.77 -8.73 3.38
C VAL A 34 -16.36 -10.17 3.73
N SER A 35 -17.32 -11.09 3.66
CA SER A 35 -16.99 -12.52 3.48
C SER A 35 -17.88 -13.22 2.45
N HIS A 36 -18.73 -12.50 1.72
CA HIS A 36 -19.51 -13.06 0.63
C HIS A 36 -19.41 -12.17 -0.60
N PHE A 37 -18.92 -12.79 -1.68
CA PHE A 37 -18.82 -12.32 -3.05
C PHE A 37 -19.96 -11.34 -3.41
N ILE A 38 -19.64 -10.06 -3.61
CA ILE A 38 -20.64 -9.09 -4.09
C ILE A 38 -20.78 -9.28 -5.60
N PRO A 39 -21.97 -9.64 -6.13
CA PRO A 39 -22.20 -9.73 -7.57
C PRO A 39 -22.12 -8.34 -8.21
N LEU A 40 -21.57 -8.29 -9.42
CA LEU A 40 -21.49 -7.12 -10.29
C LEU A 40 -22.90 -6.57 -10.56
N GLY A 41 -23.40 -5.66 -9.73
CA GLY A 41 -24.74 -5.07 -9.92
C GLY A 41 -25.38 -4.36 -8.73
N SER A 42 -24.80 -4.38 -7.52
CA SER A 42 -25.29 -3.54 -6.42
C SER A 42 -24.79 -2.09 -6.54
N PRO A 43 -25.59 -1.07 -6.16
CA PRO A 43 -25.11 0.30 -6.10
C PRO A 43 -23.96 0.37 -5.10
N ILE A 44 -22.77 0.68 -5.59
CA ILE A 44 -21.60 0.94 -4.75
C ILE A 44 -22.02 2.03 -3.78
N ILE A 45 -22.05 1.72 -2.48
CA ILE A 45 -22.23 2.75 -1.45
C ILE A 45 -21.01 3.67 -1.56
N THR A 46 -21.18 4.81 -2.22
CA THR A 46 -20.17 5.86 -2.46
C THR A 46 -19.91 6.69 -1.21
N LYS A 47 -19.90 6.09 -0.01
CA LYS A 47 -19.46 6.80 1.19
C LYS A 47 -17.94 6.85 1.18
N LEU A 48 -17.42 7.79 0.39
CA LEU A 48 -16.01 8.16 0.40
C LEU A 48 -15.68 8.75 1.77
N THR A 49 -14.69 8.20 2.46
CA THR A 49 -14.21 8.83 3.70
C THR A 49 -13.39 10.07 3.34
N ASN A 50 -13.35 11.06 4.23
CA ASN A 50 -12.49 12.24 4.05
C ASN A 50 -11.03 11.84 3.75
N ALA A 51 -10.55 10.73 4.34
CA ALA A 51 -9.21 10.21 4.07
C ALA A 51 -9.07 9.72 2.62
N THR A 52 -10.06 8.99 2.10
CA THR A 52 -10.06 8.53 0.71
C THR A 52 -10.19 9.70 -0.27
N GLU A 53 -11.02 10.70 0.06
CA GLU A 53 -11.13 11.94 -0.73
C GLU A 53 -9.80 12.70 -0.78
N LEU A 54 -9.12 12.86 0.35
CA LEU A 54 -7.81 13.50 0.43
C LEU A 54 -6.74 12.71 -0.35
N ALA A 55 -6.76 11.37 -0.27
CA ALA A 55 -5.84 10.54 -1.05
C ALA A 55 -6.08 10.72 -2.55
N MET A 56 -7.34 10.65 -3.00
CA MET A 56 -7.71 10.86 -4.41
C MET A 56 -7.36 12.27 -4.91
N ALA A 57 -7.60 13.30 -4.09
CA ALA A 57 -7.24 14.67 -4.40
C ALA A 57 -5.70 14.85 -4.50
N ALA A 58 -4.94 14.23 -3.60
CA ALA A 58 -3.48 14.22 -3.64
C ALA A 58 -2.93 13.49 -4.87
N GLU A 59 -3.55 12.38 -5.28
CA GLU A 59 -3.18 11.68 -6.50
C GLU A 59 -3.44 12.51 -7.75
N LYS A 60 -4.57 13.22 -7.81
CA LYS A 60 -4.93 14.11 -8.91
C LYS A 60 -4.06 15.37 -8.97
N ALA A 61 -3.54 15.82 -7.83
CA ALA A 61 -2.73 17.02 -7.70
C ALA A 61 -1.21 16.77 -7.80
N LYS A 62 -0.77 15.54 -8.13
CA LYS A 62 0.66 15.25 -8.34
C LYS A 62 1.20 16.21 -9.41
N PRO A 63 2.13 17.12 -9.07
CA PRO A 63 2.69 18.02 -10.05
C PRO A 63 3.38 17.20 -11.13
N ILE A 64 3.26 17.65 -12.39
CA ILE A 64 4.07 17.10 -13.48
C ILE A 64 5.52 17.40 -13.12
N VAL A 65 6.23 16.39 -12.63
CA VAL A 65 7.64 16.50 -12.26
C VAL A 65 8.42 16.63 -13.56
N SER A 66 8.66 17.88 -13.96
CA SER A 66 9.53 18.24 -15.06
C SER A 66 10.94 18.35 -14.53
N LEU A 67 11.90 17.73 -15.22
CA LEU A 67 13.31 17.93 -14.90
C LEU A 67 13.68 19.41 -15.10
N PRO A 68 14.58 19.97 -14.25
CA PRO A 68 15.14 21.28 -14.49
C PRO A 68 15.81 21.35 -15.88
N PRO A 69 15.85 22.52 -16.54
CA PRO A 69 16.40 22.66 -17.88
C PRO A 69 17.82 22.12 -18.03
N GLU A 70 18.63 22.24 -16.98
CA GLU A 70 20.03 21.82 -16.92
C GLU A 70 20.20 20.30 -17.00
N TYR A 71 19.14 19.54 -16.67
CA TYR A 71 19.16 18.08 -16.61
C TYR A 71 18.28 17.40 -17.65
N LYS A 72 17.72 18.15 -18.63
CA LYS A 72 16.88 17.57 -19.68
C LYS A 72 17.58 16.47 -20.48
N ASP A 73 18.88 16.62 -20.70
CA ASP A 73 19.70 15.65 -21.43
C ASP A 73 19.77 14.28 -20.73
N TYR A 74 19.55 14.25 -19.40
CA TYR A 74 19.53 13.03 -18.59
C TYR A 74 18.13 12.44 -18.40
N SER A 75 17.13 12.92 -19.13
CA SER A 75 15.74 12.43 -19.03
C SER A 75 15.61 10.91 -19.15
N SER A 76 16.46 10.27 -19.96
CA SER A 76 16.50 8.81 -20.10
C SER A 76 16.89 8.08 -18.82
N VAL A 77 17.74 8.66 -17.97
CA VAL A 77 18.20 8.04 -16.70
C VAL A 77 17.05 7.95 -15.68
N PHE A 78 16.10 8.88 -15.76
CA PHE A 78 14.94 8.93 -14.88
C PHE A 78 13.73 8.14 -15.43
N SER A 79 13.92 7.39 -16.53
CA SER A 79 12.88 6.52 -17.06
C SER A 79 12.62 5.35 -16.09
N LYS A 80 11.38 4.86 -16.06
CA LYS A 80 11.02 3.76 -15.17
C LYS A 80 11.74 2.47 -15.60
N GLU A 81 11.86 2.30 -16.90
CA GLU A 81 12.50 1.16 -17.54
C GLU A 81 13.96 1.05 -17.10
N THR A 82 14.71 2.17 -17.10
CA THR A 82 16.09 2.16 -16.63
C THR A 82 16.23 1.93 -15.12
N ALA A 83 15.23 2.34 -14.32
CA ALA A 83 15.26 2.16 -12.87
C ALA A 83 15.08 0.69 -12.44
N ASP A 84 14.38 -0.11 -13.26
CA ASP A 84 14.16 -1.54 -13.01
C ASP A 84 15.39 -2.40 -13.36
N HIS A 85 16.43 -1.81 -13.97
CA HIS A 85 17.62 -2.52 -14.40
C HIS A 85 18.86 -2.14 -13.59
N LEU A 86 19.74 -3.12 -13.35
CA LEU A 86 21.07 -2.83 -12.80
C LEU A 86 21.88 -2.03 -13.82
N PRO A 87 22.75 -1.11 -13.35
CA PRO A 87 23.68 -0.43 -14.23
C PRO A 87 24.62 -1.45 -14.91
N PRO A 88 25.14 -1.12 -16.10
CA PRO A 88 26.13 -1.96 -16.75
C PRO A 88 27.39 -2.06 -15.89
N SER A 89 28.07 -3.21 -15.96
CA SER A 89 29.34 -3.37 -15.27
C SER A 89 30.38 -2.37 -15.77
N CYS A 90 31.19 -1.86 -14.85
CA CYS A 90 32.15 -0.80 -15.09
C CYS A 90 33.55 -1.19 -14.61
N PRO A 91 34.62 -0.57 -15.14
CA PRO A 91 36.01 -0.94 -14.80
C PRO A 91 36.38 -0.75 -13.32
N TYR A 92 35.59 0.02 -12.59
CA TYR A 92 35.75 0.29 -11.15
C TYR A 92 34.81 -0.56 -10.28
N ASP A 93 34.08 -1.52 -10.86
CA ASP A 93 33.42 -2.57 -10.08
C ASP A 93 34.49 -3.41 -9.38
N HIS A 94 34.39 -3.50 -8.05
CA HIS A 94 35.29 -4.30 -7.25
C HIS A 94 34.75 -5.73 -7.10
N GLU A 95 35.63 -6.72 -7.31
CA GLU A 95 35.31 -8.11 -7.04
C GLU A 95 35.21 -8.38 -5.53
N ILE A 96 34.17 -9.13 -5.14
CA ILE A 96 34.02 -9.62 -3.77
C ILE A 96 34.67 -10.99 -3.68
N ASN A 97 35.91 -11.03 -3.20
CA ASN A 97 36.62 -12.27 -2.93
C ASN A 97 36.02 -12.98 -1.72
N LEU A 98 35.27 -14.06 -1.94
CA LEU A 98 34.72 -14.88 -0.87
C LEU A 98 35.73 -15.94 -0.44
N ASP A 99 35.83 -16.15 0.88
CA ASP A 99 36.56 -17.30 1.43
C ASP A 99 35.84 -18.60 1.05
N HIS A 100 36.60 -19.68 0.86
CA HIS A 100 36.08 -21.02 0.59
C HIS A 100 35.18 -21.56 1.71
N SER A 101 35.30 -21.04 2.94
CA SER A 101 34.40 -21.38 4.05
C SER A 101 33.08 -20.60 4.05
N PHE A 102 32.84 -19.70 3.08
CA PHE A 102 31.62 -18.90 3.03
C PHE A 102 30.42 -19.77 2.60
N THR A 103 29.45 -19.93 3.50
CA THR A 103 28.15 -20.55 3.20
C THR A 103 27.08 -19.46 3.16
N GLY A 104 26.43 -19.27 2.01
CA GLY A 104 25.32 -18.33 1.88
C GLY A 104 24.13 -18.74 2.73
N HIS A 105 23.59 -17.82 3.54
CA HIS A 105 22.28 -18.00 4.17
C HIS A 105 21.21 -17.80 3.10
N ASN A 106 20.71 -18.91 2.54
CA ASN A 106 19.53 -18.87 1.69
C ASN A 106 18.29 -18.64 2.57
N ALA A 107 17.81 -17.40 2.64
CA ALA A 107 16.48 -17.10 3.15
C ALA A 107 15.49 -17.40 2.01
N LEU A 108 14.83 -18.55 2.09
CA LEU A 108 13.63 -18.87 1.32
C LEU A 108 12.41 -18.22 1.97
#